data_AF-A0A7R6VLQ7-F1
#
_entry.id   AF-A0A7R6VLQ7-F1
#
_cell.length_a   1.000
_cell.length_b   1.000
_cell.length_c   1.000
_cell.angle_alpha   90.00
_cell.angle_beta   90.00
_cell.angle_gamma   90.00
#
_symmetry.space_group_name_H-M   'P 1'
#
loop_
_entity.id
_entity.type
_entity.pdbx_description
1 polymer ?
#
loop_
_entity_poly.entity_id
_entity_poly.type
_entity_poly.pdbx_seq_one_letter_code
_entity_poly.pdbx_strand_id
1 'polypeptide(L)'
;MLRIFFLLFPLFLLADSFITKDEYAKMLYQNPRGIGCHKCHGIEGRGMVIGKFKKDSNTTVVLRAPDITKLSYKKFQEALTASKHKLMPHYFLTKYEIKILYYYLKKRAK
;
A
#
# COMPACT_ATOMS: atom_id res chain seq x y z
N MET A 1 -51.00 -6.50 -4.93
CA MET A 1 -49.82 -5.89 -4.28
C MET A 1 -48.48 -6.55 -4.63
N LEU A 2 -48.46 -7.70 -5.34
CA LEU A 2 -47.23 -8.43 -5.70
C LEU A 2 -46.43 -7.86 -6.90
N ARG A 3 -47.01 -6.95 -7.69
CA ARG A 3 -46.40 -6.43 -8.94
C ARG A 3 -45.35 -5.33 -8.73
N ILE A 4 -45.38 -4.61 -7.60
CA ILE A 4 -44.42 -3.51 -7.32
C ILE A 4 -43.04 -4.05 -6.95
N PHE A 5 -42.97 -5.23 -6.32
CA PHE A 5 -41.72 -5.88 -5.95
C PHE A 5 -40.86 -6.28 -7.16
N PHE A 6 -41.49 -6.57 -8.31
CA PHE A 6 -40.79 -6.94 -9.54
C PHE A 6 -40.19 -5.74 -10.30
N LEU A 7 -40.68 -4.53 -10.05
CA LEU A 7 -40.20 -3.30 -10.70
C LEU A 7 -38.95 -2.70 -10.04
N LEU A 8 -38.65 -3.09 -8.79
CA LEU A 8 -37.47 -2.60 -8.05
C LEU A 8 -36.25 -3.54 -8.15
N PHE A 9 -36.44 -4.76 -8.65
CA PHE A 9 -35.35 -5.73 -8.85
C PHE A 9 -34.23 -5.26 -9.81
N PRO A 10 -34.49 -4.51 -10.90
CA PRO A 10 -33.43 -4.07 -11.82
C PRO A 10 -32.47 -3.05 -11.19
N LEU A 11 -32.91 -2.26 -10.19
CA LEU A 11 -32.07 -1.26 -9.54
C LEU A 11 -30.96 -1.88 -8.67
N PHE A 12 -31.17 -3.09 -8.15
CA PHE A 12 -30.16 -3.80 -7.35
C PHE A 12 -28.98 -4.34 -8.18
N LEU A 13 -29.17 -4.55 -9.48
CA LEU A 13 -28.13 -5.09 -10.37
C LEU A 13 -27.14 -4.03 -10.87
N LEU A 14 -27.42 -2.75 -10.65
CA LEU A 14 -26.56 -1.61 -11.01
C LEU A 14 -25.78 -1.05 -9.81
N ALA A 15 -25.68 -1.80 -8.71
CA ALA A 15 -24.93 -1.36 -7.55
C ALA A 15 -23.41 -1.39 -7.84
N ASP A 16 -22.81 -0.22 -8.03
CA ASP A 16 -21.36 -0.08 -8.03
C ASP A 16 -20.77 -0.49 -6.67
N SER A 17 -19.58 -1.09 -6.69
CA SER A 17 -18.83 -1.35 -5.45
C SER A 17 -18.54 -0.04 -4.73
N PHE A 18 -18.79 0.04 -3.42
CA PHE A 18 -18.58 1.24 -2.59
C PHE A 18 -17.22 1.92 -2.79
N ILE A 19 -16.17 1.14 -3.10
CA ILE A 19 -14.86 1.64 -3.55
C ILE A 19 -14.35 0.80 -4.72
N THR A 20 -13.69 1.45 -5.68
CA THR A 20 -12.98 0.76 -6.76
C THR A 20 -11.70 0.10 -6.24
N LYS A 21 -11.18 -0.87 -6.99
CA LYS A 21 -9.88 -1.49 -6.69
C LYS A 21 -8.74 -0.47 -6.61
N ASP A 22 -8.76 0.55 -7.46
CA ASP A 22 -7.74 1.60 -7.48
C ASP A 22 -7.79 2.49 -6.25
N GLU A 23 -8.99 2.90 -5.85
CA GLU A 23 -9.20 3.67 -4.63
C GLU A 23 -8.79 2.89 -3.41
N TYR A 24 -9.20 1.62 -3.33
CA TYR A 24 -8.78 0.73 -2.24
C TYR A 24 -7.26 0.59 -2.19
N ALA A 25 -6.60 0.39 -3.34
CA ALA A 25 -5.17 0.22 -3.41
C ALA A 25 -4.40 1.49 -3.01
N LYS A 26 -4.87 2.66 -3.45
CA LYS A 26 -4.30 3.96 -3.06
C LYS A 26 -4.48 4.22 -1.57
N MET A 27 -5.69 4.02 -1.04
CA MET A 27 -5.99 4.20 0.38
C MET A 27 -5.13 3.27 1.23
N LEU A 28 -5.03 2.00 0.86
CA LEU A 28 -4.23 1.01 1.57
C LEU A 28 -2.72 1.34 1.53
N TYR A 29 -2.19 1.86 0.41
CA TYR A 29 -0.80 2.32 0.33
C TYR A 29 -0.54 3.55 1.21
N GLN A 30 -1.56 4.42 1.34
CA GLN A 30 -1.47 5.62 2.14
C GLN A 30 -1.66 5.35 3.63
N ASN A 31 -2.45 4.35 4.01
CA ASN A 31 -2.81 4.04 5.39
C ASN A 31 -3.00 2.53 5.62
N PRO A 32 -1.96 1.70 5.49
CA PRO A 32 -2.08 0.24 5.65
C PRO A 32 -2.45 -0.12 7.10
N ARG A 33 -1.82 0.54 8.09
CA ARG A 33 -2.16 0.54 9.53
C ARG A 33 -1.49 1.74 10.23
N GLY A 34 -2.03 2.94 10.02
CA GLY A 34 -1.56 4.17 10.69
C GLY A 34 -0.30 4.83 10.13
N ILE A 35 0.67 4.06 9.61
CA ILE A 35 1.85 4.60 8.93
C ILE A 35 1.81 4.24 7.44
N GLY A 36 1.68 5.24 6.58
CA GLY A 36 1.64 5.04 5.13
C GLY A 36 2.95 4.58 4.52
N CYS A 37 2.89 3.64 3.57
CA CYS A 37 4.05 3.22 2.79
C CYS A 37 4.70 4.43 2.08
N HIS A 38 3.87 5.36 1.58
CA HIS A 38 4.29 6.58 0.91
C HIS A 38 5.17 7.50 1.76
N LYS A 39 5.08 7.43 3.10
CA LYS A 39 5.90 8.26 4.00
C LYS A 39 7.37 7.85 4.00
N CYS A 40 7.67 6.61 3.63
CA CYS A 40 9.03 6.09 3.54
C CYS A 40 9.46 5.83 2.09
N HIS A 41 8.57 5.29 1.27
CA HIS A 41 8.89 4.89 -0.11
C HIS A 41 8.46 5.90 -1.18
N GLY A 42 7.87 7.03 -0.78
CA GLY A 42 7.32 8.02 -1.72
C GLY A 42 6.01 7.55 -2.36
N ILE A 43 5.31 8.46 -3.04
CA ILE A 43 4.00 8.16 -3.67
C ILE A 43 4.08 7.05 -4.72
N GLU A 44 5.22 6.94 -5.38
CA GLU A 44 5.48 5.99 -6.47
C GLU A 44 6.33 4.80 -6.03
N GLY A 45 6.71 4.70 -4.76
CA GLY A 45 7.52 3.58 -4.28
C GLY A 45 9.00 3.63 -4.66
N ARG A 46 9.53 4.76 -5.16
CA ARG A 46 10.95 4.90 -5.55
C ARG A 46 11.93 5.05 -4.39
N GLY A 47 11.43 5.10 -3.15
CA GLY A 47 12.26 5.36 -1.98
C GLY A 47 12.57 6.84 -1.79
N MET A 48 12.84 7.25 -0.56
CA MET A 48 13.26 8.62 -0.24
C MET A 48 14.16 8.64 1.01
N VAL A 49 14.80 9.79 1.24
CA VAL A 49 15.46 10.06 2.52
C VAL A 49 14.36 10.25 3.58
N ILE A 50 14.41 9.42 4.61
CA ILE A 50 13.46 9.43 5.74
C ILE A 50 14.00 10.22 6.93
N GLY A 51 15.31 10.44 7.01
CA GLY A 51 15.90 11.26 8.05
C GLY A 51 17.41 11.40 7.91
N LYS A 52 17.97 12.35 8.64
CA LYS A 52 19.42 12.53 8.80
C LYS A 52 19.71 12.80 10.26
N PHE A 53 20.77 12.19 10.81
CA PHE A 53 21.20 12.45 12.18
C PHE A 53 22.73 12.40 12.28
N LYS A 54 23.28 13.13 13.24
CA LYS A 54 24.71 13.07 13.56
C LYS A 54 24.97 11.84 14.43
N LYS A 55 25.89 10.99 14.00
CA LYS A 55 26.37 9.86 14.81
C LYS A 55 27.51 10.29 15.74
N ASP A 56 28.38 11.18 15.23
CA ASP A 56 29.49 11.81 15.94
C ASP A 56 29.76 13.19 15.32
N SER A 57 30.82 13.90 15.78
CA SER A 57 31.12 15.28 15.35
C SER A 57 31.33 15.42 13.84
N ASN A 58 31.81 14.37 13.16
CA ASN A 58 32.18 14.42 11.75
C ASN A 58 31.30 13.52 10.86
N THR A 59 30.50 12.63 11.44
CA THR A 59 29.70 11.65 10.69
C THR A 59 28.22 11.95 10.75
N THR A 60 27.64 12.25 9.59
CA THR A 60 26.18 12.31 9.40
C THR A 60 25.68 11.02 8.76
N VAL A 61 24.72 10.37 9.40
CA VAL A 61 24.02 9.20 8.86
C VAL A 61 22.75 9.65 8.16
N VAL A 62 22.54 9.14 6.94
CA VAL A 62 21.33 9.38 6.16
C VAL A 62 20.51 8.09 6.11
N LEU A 63 19.30 8.13 6.66
CA LEU A 63 18.35 7.03 6.55
C LEU A 63 17.59 7.17 5.23
N ARG A 64 17.61 6.11 4.42
CA ARG A 64 16.92 6.06 3.13
C ARG A 64 16.14 4.76 3.01
N ALA A 65 14.88 4.87 2.61
CA ALA A 65 14.10 3.70 2.22
C ALA A 65 14.44 3.32 0.76
N PRO A 66 14.45 2.02 0.42
CA PRO A 66 14.79 1.57 -0.92
C PRO A 66 13.65 1.80 -1.92
N ASP A 67 14.01 1.79 -3.20
CA ASP A 67 13.07 1.63 -4.31
C ASP A 67 12.45 0.22 -4.26
N ILE A 68 11.12 0.17 -4.25
CA ILE A 68 10.31 -1.05 -4.20
C ILE A 68 9.56 -1.33 -5.50
N THR A 69 9.67 -0.47 -6.51
CA THR A 69 8.94 -0.58 -7.80
C THR A 69 9.33 -1.83 -8.59
N LYS A 70 10.60 -2.24 -8.50
CA LYS A 70 11.17 -3.37 -9.26
C LYS A 70 11.17 -4.70 -8.50
N LEU A 71 10.62 -4.76 -7.28
CA LEU A 71 10.54 -6.01 -6.54
C LEU A 71 9.63 -7.03 -7.25
N SER A 72 10.01 -8.30 -7.19
CA SER A 72 9.11 -9.41 -7.52
C SER A 72 8.04 -9.52 -6.43
N TYR A 73 6.89 -10.10 -6.76
CA TYR A 73 5.80 -10.30 -5.80
C TYR A 73 6.28 -11.08 -4.56
N LYS A 74 7.09 -12.13 -4.74
CA LYS A 74 7.66 -12.92 -3.64
C LYS A 74 8.49 -12.05 -2.68
N LYS A 75 9.45 -11.28 -3.22
CA LYS A 75 10.30 -10.38 -2.41
C LYS A 75 9.48 -9.28 -1.72
N PHE A 76 8.45 -8.76 -2.41
CA PHE A 76 7.55 -7.76 -1.86
C PHE A 76 6.72 -8.30 -0.69
N GLN A 77 6.14 -9.50 -0.85
CA GLN A 77 5.41 -10.18 0.20
C GLN A 77 6.32 -10.48 1.39
N GLU A 78 7.51 -11.03 1.14
CA GLU A 78 8.50 -11.31 2.19
C GLU A 78 8.85 -10.05 2.99
N ALA A 79 9.04 -8.90 2.34
CA ALA A 79 9.36 -7.65 3.02
C ALA A 79 8.22 -7.15 3.93
N LEU A 80 6.95 -7.38 3.56
CA LEU A 80 5.80 -6.98 4.38
C LEU A 80 5.54 -7.92 5.56
N THR A 81 5.96 -9.18 5.44
CA THR A 81 5.73 -10.20 6.48
C THR A 81 6.95 -10.46 7.36
N ALA A 82 8.16 -10.10 6.93
CA ALA A 82 9.39 -10.41 7.65
C ALA A 82 9.64 -9.46 8.81
N SER A 83 10.05 -10.03 9.96
CA SER A 83 10.37 -9.28 11.18
C SER A 83 11.78 -8.69 11.23
N LYS A 84 12.51 -8.76 10.12
CA LYS A 84 13.91 -8.34 10.04
C LYS A 84 14.10 -6.84 9.85
N HIS A 85 13.04 -6.10 9.52
CA HIS A 85 13.16 -4.68 9.21
C HIS A 85 13.10 -3.83 10.49
N LYS A 86 14.25 -3.23 10.87
CA LYS A 86 14.34 -2.43 12.10
C LYS A 86 13.51 -1.14 12.10
N LEU A 87 13.23 -0.58 10.91
CA LEU A 87 12.54 0.70 10.75
C LEU A 87 11.16 0.60 10.08
N MET A 88 10.91 -0.47 9.33
CA MET A 88 9.64 -0.65 8.63
C MET A 88 8.64 -1.29 9.59
N PRO A 89 7.44 -0.70 9.79
CA PRO A 89 6.46 -1.24 10.72
C PRO A 89 5.84 -2.54 10.19
N HIS A 90 5.34 -3.35 11.12
CA HIS A 90 4.52 -4.51 10.81
C HIS A 90 3.06 -4.11 10.64
N TYR A 91 2.50 -4.42 9.48
CA TYR A 91 1.13 -4.03 9.13
C TYR A 91 0.08 -5.12 9.35
N PHE A 92 0.49 -6.37 9.61
CA PHE A 92 -0.43 -7.52 9.80
C PHE A 92 -1.47 -7.65 8.68
N LEU A 93 -1.03 -7.47 7.43
CA LEU A 93 -1.90 -7.49 6.25
C LEU A 93 -2.28 -8.92 5.85
N THR A 94 -3.49 -9.06 5.36
CA THR A 94 -3.96 -10.27 4.68
C THR A 94 -3.20 -10.48 3.36
N LYS A 95 -3.21 -11.73 2.87
CA LYS A 95 -2.65 -12.05 1.54
C LYS A 95 -3.31 -11.24 0.41
N TYR A 96 -4.59 -10.89 0.57
CA TYR A 96 -5.31 -10.07 -0.39
C TYR A 96 -4.81 -8.62 -0.39
N GLU A 97 -4.70 -7.99 0.77
CA GLU A 97 -4.16 -6.65 0.93
C GLU A 97 -2.74 -6.52 0.37
N ILE A 98 -1.89 -7.54 0.58
CA ILE A 98 -0.53 -7.58 0.01
C ILE A 98 -0.58 -7.58 -1.53
N LYS A 99 -1.49 -8.34 -2.15
CA LYS A 99 -1.68 -8.32 -3.61
C LYS A 99 -2.19 -6.97 -4.09
N ILE A 100 -3.06 -6.31 -3.34
CA ILE A 100 -3.58 -4.97 -3.65
C ILE A 100 -2.47 -3.92 -3.60
N LEU A 101 -1.61 -3.95 -2.58
CA LEU A 101 -0.44 -3.07 -2.51
C LEU A 101 0.54 -3.31 -3.67
N TYR A 102 0.79 -4.58 -4.01
CA TYR A 102 1.63 -4.92 -5.15
C TYR A 102 1.04 -4.42 -6.47
N TYR A 103 -0.27 -4.57 -6.65
CA TYR A 103 -1.01 -4.03 -7.79
C TYR A 103 -0.85 -2.50 -7.89
N TYR A 104 -0.99 -1.78 -6.78
CA TYR A 104 -0.78 -0.33 -6.73
C TYR A 104 0.60 0.07 -7.24
N LEU A 105 1.64 -0.59 -6.73
CA LEU A 105 3.03 -0.31 -7.10
C LEU A 105 3.31 -0.59 -8.57
N LYS A 106 2.84 -1.72 -9.11
CA LYS A 106 3.05 -2.07 -10.52
C LYS A 106 2.29 -1.17 -11.49
N LYS A 107 1.13 -0.67 -11.08
CA LYS A 107 0.38 0.30 -11.89
C LYS A 107 1.04 1.69 -11.93
N ARG A 108 1.73 2.07 -10.84
CA ARG A 108 2.41 3.36 -10.68
C ARG A 108 3.85 3.38 -11.20
N ALA A 109 4.51 2.22 -11.27
CA ALA A 109 5.83 2.06 -11.87
C ALA A 109 5.73 2.14 -13.40
N LYS A 110 5.56 3.36 -13.92
CA LYS A 110 5.72 3.70 -15.33
C LYS A 110 6.95 4.57 -15.50
#